data_AF-A0A3D5S4M8-F1
#
_entry.id   AF-A0A3D5S4M8-F1
#
_cell.length_a   1.000
_cell.length_b   1.000
_cell.length_c   1.000
_cell.angle_alpha   90.00
_cell.angle_beta   90.00
_cell.angle_gamma   90.00
#
_symmetry.space_group_name_H-M   'P 1'
#
loop_
_entity.id
_entity.type
_entity.pdbx_description
1 polymer ?
#
loop_
_entity_poly.entity_id
_entity_poly.type
_entity_poly.pdbx_seq_one_letter_code
_entity_poly.pdbx_strand_id
1 'polypeptide(L)'
;MTQKVQTTEEVMQENYWTPSDKKDHKTIYSTELLVENCNEMDATNPSNPTDAYLITYRSPDGDIRRDLVRTAKRSRLFDMYYDKFGPNTVISIDFGPGTINPKLWNLPKPEAKKKRER
;
A
#
# COMPACT_ATOMS: atom_id res chain seq x y z
N MET A 1 -4.27 -36.19 10.01
CA MET A 1 -3.86 -34.80 10.33
C MET A 1 -4.76 -33.88 9.53
N THR A 2 -5.88 -33.50 10.13
CA THR A 2 -6.94 -32.71 9.51
C THR A 2 -6.47 -31.28 9.34
N GLN A 3 -6.27 -30.86 8.08
CA GLN A 3 -5.97 -29.48 7.72
C GLN A 3 -7.22 -28.64 8.01
N LYS A 4 -7.14 -27.74 8.99
CA LYS A 4 -8.12 -26.69 9.20
C LYS A 4 -7.99 -25.71 8.04
N VAL A 5 -8.86 -25.86 7.05
CA VAL A 5 -9.12 -24.82 6.05
C VAL A 5 -9.83 -23.70 6.81
N GLN A 6 -9.07 -22.69 7.22
CA GLN A 6 -9.63 -21.49 7.83
C GLN A 6 -10.37 -20.71 6.74
N THR A 7 -11.63 -20.46 7.05
CA THR A 7 -12.71 -19.93 6.25
C THR A 7 -12.37 -18.57 5.65
N THR A 8 -12.65 -18.41 4.36
CA THR A 8 -12.54 -17.18 3.56
C THR A 8 -13.33 -15.98 4.12
N GLU A 9 -14.18 -16.19 5.13
CA GLU A 9 -15.04 -15.18 5.75
C GLU A 9 -14.35 -14.41 6.90
N GLU A 10 -13.40 -15.02 7.63
CA GLU A 10 -12.63 -14.31 8.68
C GLU A 10 -11.60 -13.33 8.09
N VAL A 11 -11.10 -13.62 6.88
CA VAL A 11 -10.19 -12.72 6.14
C VAL A 11 -10.94 -11.49 5.60
N MET A 12 -12.27 -11.53 5.51
CA MET A 12 -13.09 -10.42 5.02
C MET A 12 -13.41 -9.36 6.10
N GLN A 13 -12.99 -9.57 7.35
CA GLN A 13 -13.38 -8.73 8.49
C GLN A 13 -12.45 -7.53 8.76
N GLU A 14 -11.38 -7.35 7.97
CA GLU A 14 -10.20 -6.58 8.42
C GLU A 14 -9.73 -5.47 7.45
N ASN A 15 -10.50 -5.17 6.40
CA ASN A 15 -10.16 -4.06 5.49
C ASN A 15 -10.92 -2.80 5.92
N TYR A 16 -10.24 -1.84 6.55
CA TYR A 16 -10.82 -0.55 6.95
C TYR A 16 -11.17 0.36 5.75
N TRP A 17 -10.72 -0.01 4.55
CA TRP A 17 -10.87 0.78 3.34
C TRP A 17 -11.82 0.11 2.37
N THR A 18 -12.98 0.74 2.17
CA THR A 18 -13.95 0.28 1.16
C THR A 18 -13.45 0.62 -0.26
N PRO A 19 -13.94 -0.05 -1.30
CA PRO A 19 -13.58 0.28 -2.68
C PRO A 19 -13.94 1.72 -3.09
N SER A 20 -14.96 2.32 -2.46
CA SER A 20 -15.31 3.73 -2.66
C SER A 20 -14.25 4.63 -2.04
N ASP A 21 -13.86 4.37 -0.78
CA ASP A 21 -12.80 5.13 -0.11
C ASP A 21 -11.52 5.16 -0.96
N LYS A 22 -11.12 4.02 -1.54
CA LYS A 22 -9.92 3.94 -2.40
C LYS A 22 -9.99 4.86 -3.63
N LYS A 23 -11.18 5.07 -4.20
CA LYS A 23 -11.37 6.02 -5.32
C LYS A 23 -11.30 7.46 -4.84
N ASP A 24 -11.88 7.73 -3.68
CA ASP A 24 -11.88 9.06 -3.08
C ASP A 24 -10.47 9.47 -2.67
N HIS A 25 -9.66 8.55 -2.14
CA HIS A 25 -8.25 8.80 -1.79
C HIS A 25 -7.43 9.30 -2.97
N LYS A 26 -7.61 8.68 -4.13
CA LYS A 26 -6.92 9.07 -5.36
C LYS A 26 -7.33 10.47 -5.81
N THR A 27 -8.57 10.87 -5.55
CA THR A 27 -9.13 12.15 -5.98
C THR A 27 -8.77 13.27 -5.00
N ILE A 28 -8.94 13.03 -3.70
CA ILE A 28 -8.80 14.02 -2.62
C ILE A 28 -7.32 14.16 -2.22
N TYR A 29 -6.67 13.04 -1.88
CA TYR A 29 -5.31 13.02 -1.34
C TYR A 29 -4.26 12.66 -2.40
N SER A 30 -4.68 12.28 -3.62
CA SER A 30 -3.77 11.77 -4.66
C SER A 30 -2.89 10.62 -4.14
N THR A 31 -3.46 9.78 -3.27
CA THR A 31 -2.81 8.62 -2.66
C THR A 31 -3.41 7.34 -3.26
N GLU A 32 -2.59 6.30 -3.40
CA GLU A 32 -2.99 5.00 -3.92
C GLU A 32 -2.53 3.90 -2.95
N LEU A 33 -3.50 3.18 -2.38
CA LEU A 33 -3.27 2.09 -1.44
C LEU A 33 -2.84 0.84 -2.21
N LEU A 34 -1.62 0.37 -1.97
CA LEU A 34 -1.04 -0.77 -2.69
C LEU A 34 -1.36 -2.09 -2.00
N VAL A 35 -0.97 -2.17 -0.73
CA VAL A 35 -1.11 -3.36 0.11
C VAL A 35 -1.65 -2.92 1.46
N GLU A 36 -2.82 -3.45 1.81
CA GLU A 36 -3.38 -3.36 3.16
C GLU A 36 -2.79 -4.45 4.04
N ASN A 37 -2.53 -4.13 5.30
CA ASN A 37 -1.96 -5.05 6.27
C ASN A 37 -0.69 -5.75 5.72
N CYS A 38 0.28 -4.90 5.36
CA CYS A 38 1.55 -5.28 4.77
C CYS A 38 2.30 -6.28 5.66
N ASN A 39 2.46 -7.51 5.16
CA ASN A 39 3.31 -8.52 5.78
C ASN A 39 4.80 -8.18 5.60
N GLU A 40 5.67 -8.80 6.39
CA GLU A 40 7.13 -8.59 6.30
C GLU A 40 7.69 -8.84 4.88
N MET A 41 7.09 -9.77 4.15
CA MET A 41 7.47 -10.07 2.76
C MET A 41 7.14 -8.90 1.82
N ASP A 42 5.98 -8.28 1.98
CA ASP A 42 5.56 -7.13 1.17
C ASP A 42 6.35 -5.87 1.56
N ALA A 43 6.68 -5.73 2.84
CA ALA A 43 7.51 -4.66 3.39
C ALA A 43 8.98 -4.76 2.95
N THR A 44 9.40 -5.88 2.36
CA THR A 44 10.75 -6.08 1.81
C THR A 44 10.73 -6.17 0.28
N ASN A 45 9.55 -6.20 -0.36
CA ASN A 45 9.45 -6.45 -1.79
C ASN A 45 9.98 -5.26 -2.62
N PRO A 46 11.09 -5.42 -3.36
CA PRO A 46 11.69 -4.33 -4.14
C PRO A 46 10.91 -4.01 -5.41
N SER A 47 9.92 -4.83 -5.79
CA SER A 47 9.06 -4.64 -6.96
C SER A 47 8.05 -3.51 -6.80
N ASN A 48 7.96 -2.93 -5.61
CA ASN A 48 7.16 -1.76 -5.33
C ASN A 48 7.84 -0.48 -5.90
N PRO A 49 7.06 0.58 -6.15
CA PRO A 49 7.63 1.81 -6.66
C PRO A 49 8.34 2.59 -5.56
N THR A 50 9.33 3.39 -5.92
CA THR A 50 10.14 4.17 -4.95
C THR A 50 9.35 5.28 -4.23
N ASP A 51 8.18 5.66 -4.74
CA ASP A 51 7.26 6.62 -4.10
C ASP A 51 6.24 5.93 -3.16
N ALA A 52 6.44 4.64 -2.85
CA ALA A 52 5.70 3.93 -1.82
C ALA A 52 6.25 4.25 -0.43
N TYR A 53 5.33 4.52 0.50
CA TYR A 53 5.61 4.73 1.91
C TYR A 53 4.95 3.63 2.73
N LEU A 54 5.63 3.24 3.81
CA LEU A 54 5.12 2.32 4.81
C LEU A 54 4.56 3.14 5.98
N ILE A 55 3.25 3.10 6.18
CA ILE A 55 2.61 3.79 7.30
C ILE A 55 2.27 2.79 8.39
N THR A 56 2.75 3.04 9.61
CA THR A 56 2.36 2.30 10.80
C THR A 56 1.32 3.11 11.55
N TYR A 57 0.15 2.54 11.79
CA TYR A 57 -0.96 3.20 12.48
C TYR A 57 -1.65 2.26 13.46
N ARG A 58 -2.37 2.84 14.41
CA ARG A 58 -3.21 2.11 15.36
C ARG A 58 -4.63 2.04 14.83
N SER A 59 -5.15 0.84 14.61
CA SER A 59 -6.55 0.61 14.30
C SER A 59 -7.49 1.10 15.41
N PRO A 60 -8.76 1.40 15.09
CA PRO A 60 -9.79 1.68 16.09
C PRO A 60 -9.90 0.60 17.17
N ASP A 61 -9.65 -0.65 16.80
CA ASP A 61 -9.67 -1.83 17.68
C ASP A 61 -8.43 -1.95 18.58
N GLY A 62 -7.42 -1.08 18.39
CA GLY A 62 -6.21 -1.02 19.20
C GLY A 62 -4.98 -1.72 18.61
N ASP A 63 -5.15 -2.48 17.53
CA ASP A 63 -4.06 -3.19 16.86
C ASP A 63 -3.13 -2.26 16.08
N ILE A 64 -1.84 -2.59 16.02
CA ILE A 64 -0.86 -1.88 15.21
C ILE A 64 -0.80 -2.53 13.84
N ARG A 65 -1.17 -1.78 12.80
CA ARG A 65 -1.13 -2.24 11.41
C ARG A 65 -0.15 -1.42 10.60
N ARG A 66 0.30 -2.02 9.50
CA ARG A 66 1.17 -1.37 8.53
C ARG A 66 0.53 -1.46 7.16
N ASP A 67 0.43 -0.35 6.45
CA ASP A 67 -0.03 -0.32 5.08
C ASP A 67 1.06 0.22 4.16
N LEU A 68 1.10 -0.29 2.94
CA LEU A 68 1.96 0.24 1.89
C LEU A 68 1.12 1.14 0.98
N VAL A 69 1.45 2.42 0.98
CA VAL A 69 0.69 3.45 0.25
C VAL A 69 1.62 4.24 -0.64
N ARG A 70 1.23 4.38 -1.90
CA ARG A 70 1.90 5.25 -2.85
C ARG A 70 1.39 6.69 -2.69
N THR A 71 2.30 7.63 -2.51
CA THR A 71 1.95 9.05 -2.44
C THR A 71 3.06 9.94 -2.97
N ALA A 72 2.68 11.09 -3.54
CA ALA A 72 3.63 12.11 -3.92
C ALA A 72 4.22 12.85 -2.69
N LYS A 73 3.47 12.93 -1.58
CA LYS A 73 3.85 13.70 -0.38
C LYS A 73 3.40 12.99 0.89
N ARG A 74 4.30 12.91 1.87
CA ARG A 74 4.02 12.35 3.21
C ARG A 74 2.88 13.05 3.94
N SER A 75 2.75 14.37 3.78
CA SER A 75 1.68 15.14 4.44
C SER A 75 0.30 14.64 4.01
N ARG A 76 0.10 14.35 2.72
CA ARG A 76 -1.19 13.85 2.21
C ARG A 76 -1.52 12.46 2.73
N LEU A 77 -0.50 11.64 2.96
CA LEU A 77 -0.67 10.33 3.59
C LEU A 77 -1.09 10.50 5.06
N PHE A 78 -0.45 11.41 5.78
CA PHE A 78 -0.87 11.75 7.14
C PHE A 78 -2.31 12.27 7.17
N ASP A 79 -2.66 13.25 6.34
CA ASP A 79 -4.01 13.83 6.26
C ASP A 79 -5.07 12.74 6.02
N MET A 80 -4.81 11.81 5.09
CA MET A 80 -5.73 10.71 4.77
C MET A 80 -6.03 9.81 5.99
N TYR A 81 -5.00 9.43 6.76
CA TYR A 81 -5.20 8.59 7.95
C TYR A 81 -5.75 9.39 9.13
N TYR A 82 -5.35 10.66 9.26
CA TYR A 82 -5.84 11.55 10.29
C TYR A 82 -7.34 11.84 10.12
N ASP A 83 -7.79 12.09 8.89
CA ASP A 83 -9.20 12.37 8.61
C ASP A 83 -10.08 11.12 8.79
N LYS A 84 -9.55 9.93 8.53
CA LYS A 84 -10.30 8.66 8.69
C LYS A 84 -10.35 8.19 10.14
N PHE A 85 -9.22 8.16 10.83
CA PHE A 85 -9.09 7.53 12.13
C PHE A 85 -8.90 8.52 13.29
N GLY A 86 -8.66 9.79 12.99
CA GLY A 86 -8.54 10.84 13.99
C GLY A 86 -7.13 11.05 14.56
N PRO A 87 -7.02 11.88 15.61
CA PRO A 87 -5.75 12.21 16.25
C PRO A 87 -5.14 11.01 16.98
N ASN A 88 -3.81 10.95 17.00
CA ASN A 88 -2.99 9.90 17.64
C ASN A 88 -3.09 8.49 17.02
N THR A 89 -3.62 8.37 15.81
CA THR A 89 -3.68 7.08 15.10
C THR A 89 -2.39 6.76 14.37
N VAL A 90 -1.77 7.74 13.70
CA VAL A 90 -0.52 7.53 12.95
C VAL A 90 0.66 7.45 13.90
N ILE A 91 1.38 6.33 13.87
CA ILE A 91 2.56 6.07 14.73
C ILE A 91 3.84 6.49 14.00
N SER A 92 4.06 5.98 12.79
CA SER A 92 5.22 6.31 11.97
C SER A 92 4.90 6.27 10.48
N ILE A 93 5.67 7.04 9.70
CA ILE A 93 5.64 7.00 8.24
C ILE A 93 7.08 6.84 7.76
N ASP A 94 7.38 5.65 7.28
CA ASP A 94 8.70 5.25 6.80
C ASP A 94 8.71 5.12 5.28
N PHE A 95 9.90 5.14 4.68
CA PHE A 95 10.02 4.85 3.25
C PHE A 95 9.77 3.36 3.01
N GLY A 96 9.03 3.03 1.95
CA GLY A 96 8.85 1.65 1.53
C GLY A 96 10.12 1.07 0.88
N PRO A 97 10.20 -0.27 0.72
CA PRO A 97 11.34 -0.97 0.11
C PRO A 97 11.44 -0.79 -1.41
N GLY A 98 10.56 0.01 -2.01
CA GLY A 98 10.36 0.06 -3.45
C GLY A 98 11.57 0.63 -4.20
N THR A 99 12.01 -0.08 -5.24
CA THR A 99 13.18 0.32 -6.04
C THR A 99 12.81 0.69 -7.48
N ILE A 100 11.58 0.40 -7.90
CA ILE A 100 11.14 0.66 -9.27
C ILE A 100 10.80 2.14 -9.44
N ASN A 101 11.28 2.73 -10.54
CA ASN A 101 10.91 4.09 -10.90
C ASN A 101 9.37 4.20 -11.02
N PRO A 102 8.72 5.09 -10.26
CA PRO A 102 7.26 5.21 -10.24
C PRO A 102 6.59 5.44 -11.60
N LYS A 103 7.34 6.00 -12.57
CA LYS A 103 6.86 6.21 -13.95
C LYS A 103 6.86 4.93 -14.77
N LEU A 104 7.77 4.00 -14.49
CA LEU A 104 7.91 2.72 -15.19
C LEU A 104 7.11 1.60 -14.50
N TRP A 105 6.69 1.84 -13.26
CA TRP A 105 5.88 0.92 -12.49
C TRP A 105 4.52 0.71 -13.17
N ASN A 106 4.15 -0.56 -13.40
CA ASN A 106 2.98 -1.01 -14.18
C ASN A 106 2.97 -0.68 -15.67
N LEU A 107 4.05 -0.13 -16.25
CA LEU A 107 4.16 -0.05 -17.70
C LEU A 107 4.65 -1.38 -18.27
N PRO A 108 4.02 -1.90 -19.35
CA PRO A 108 4.59 -3.04 -20.06
C PRO A 108 5.97 -2.64 -20.57
N LYS A 109 6.97 -3.49 -20.29
CA LYS A 109 8.33 -3.24 -20.78
C LYS A 109 8.26 -3.11 -22.31
N PRO A 110 8.83 -2.03 -22.90
CA PRO A 110 8.84 -1.89 -24.34
C PRO A 110 9.51 -3.12 -24.94
N GLU A 111 8.86 -3.74 -25.93
CA GLU A 111 9.41 -4.91 -26.61
C GLU A 111 10.82 -4.59 -27.10
N ALA A 112 11.78 -5.45 -26.73
CA ALA A 112 13.16 -5.27 -27.11
C ALA A 112 13.22 -5.17 -28.63
N LYS A 113 13.65 -4.01 -29.15
CA LYS A 113 13.83 -3.81 -30.59
C LYS A 113 14.78 -4.90 -31.09
N LYS A 114 14.29 -5.79 -31.96
CA LYS A 114 15.11 -6.84 -32.58
C LYS A 114 16.37 -6.19 -33.14
N LYS A 115 17.53 -6.55 -32.58
CA LYS A 115 18.83 -6.15 -33.08
C LYS A 115 18.92 -6.63 -34.53
N ARG A 116 18.99 -5.70 -35.49
CA ARG A 116 19.29 -6.07 -36.88
C ARG A 116 20.68 -6.71 -36.87
N GLU A 117 20.72 -7.99 -37.19
CA GLU A 117 21.96 -8.71 -37.47
C GLU A 117 22.62 -8.01 -38.67
N ARG A 118 23.91 -7.68 -38.52
CA ARG A 118 24.67 -6.87 -39.47
C ARG A 118 25.41 -7.77 -40.43
#